data_AF-A0A2V6M228-F1
#
_entry.id   AF-A0A2V6M228-F1
#
_cell.length_a   1.000
_cell.length_b   1.000
_cell.length_c   1.000
_cell.angle_alpha   90.00
_cell.angle_beta   90.00
_cell.angle_gamma   90.00
#
_symmetry.space_group_name_H-M   'P 1'
#
loop_
_entity.id
_entity.type
_entity.pdbx_description
1 polymer ?
#
loop_
_entity_poly.entity_id
_entity_poly.type
_entity_poly.pdbx_seq_one_letter_code
_entity_poly.pdbx_strand_id
1 'polypeptide(L)' 'MMQKLIECVPNFSEGRDQDVIRQITAAIDSVEGVSLLNVDPGASTNRTVV' A
#
# COMPACT_ATOMS: atom_id res chain seq x y z
N MET A 1 -22.31 16.99 8.38
CA MET A 1 -21.45 16.19 9.29
C MET A 1 -20.11 15.99 8.62
N MET A 2 -18.98 16.12 9.33
CA MET A 2 -17.67 15.75 8.78
C MET A 2 -17.63 14.24 8.56
N GLN A 3 -17.24 13.80 7.36
CA GLN A 3 -16.96 12.39 7.11
C GLN A 3 -15.73 11.99 7.94
N LYS A 4 -15.86 10.90 8.70
CA LYS A 4 -14.73 10.34 9.47
C LYS A 4 -13.84 9.59 8.50
N LEU A 5 -12.54 9.86 8.57
CA LEU A 5 -11.52 9.20 7.77
C LEU A 5 -10.63 8.34 8.69
N ILE A 6 -10.20 7.18 8.20
CA ILE A 6 -9.20 6.34 8.85
C ILE A 6 -8.05 6.19 7.87
N GLU A 7 -6.83 6.43 8.35
CA GLU A 7 -5.60 6.13 7.61
C GLU A 7 -5.08 4.77 8.08
N CYS A 8 -4.83 3.87 7.13
CA CYS A 8 -4.23 2.57 7.36
C CYS A 8 -2.88 2.55 6.66
N VAL A 9 -1.80 2.29 7.39
CA VAL A 9 -0.42 2.30 6.88
C VAL A 9 0.21 0.91 6.99
N PRO A 10 -0.25 -0.07 6.21
CA PRO A 10 0.29 -1.43 6.25
C PRO A 10 1.74 -1.48 5.80
N ASN A 11 2.43 -2.52 6.27
CA ASN A 11 3.83 -2.76 5.94
C ASN A 11 4.01 -4.18 5.41
N PHE A 12 4.61 -4.30 4.24
CA PHE A 12 4.88 -5.57 3.58
C PHE A 12 6.38 -5.83 3.54
N SER A 13 6.82 -7.04 3.87
CA SER A 13 8.23 -7.47 3.82
C SER A 13 8.68 -7.84 2.40
N GLU A 14 8.38 -6.96 1.44
CA GLU A 14 8.82 -7.03 0.05
C GLU A 14 9.18 -5.61 -0.39
N GLY A 15 10.35 -5.39 -0.98
CA GLY A 15 10.80 -4.06 -1.42
C GLY A 15 11.56 -4.07 -2.74
N ARG A 16 11.64 -5.21 -3.42
CA ARG A 16 12.48 -5.46 -4.60
C ARG A 16 11.66 -5.92 -5.78
N ASP A 17 10.80 -6.92 -5.58
CA ASP A 17 9.94 -7.46 -6.61
C ASP A 17 8.77 -6.50 -6.88
N GLN A 18 8.92 -5.75 -7.97
CA GLN A 18 7.91 -4.79 -8.40
C GLN A 18 6.60 -5.46 -8.82
N ASP A 19 6.63 -6.73 -9.25
CA ASP A 19 5.43 -7.43 -9.69
C ASP A 19 4.58 -7.85 -8.49
N VAL A 20 5.23 -8.26 -7.39
CA VAL A 20 4.56 -8.53 -6.11
C VAL A 20 3.99 -7.24 -5.51
N ILE A 21 4.78 -6.16 -5.48
CA ILE A 21 4.32 -4.86 -4.96
C ILE A 21 3.11 -4.35 -5.76
N ARG A 22 3.15 -4.43 -7.10
CA ARG A 22 2.02 -4.03 -7.95
C ARG A 22 0.77 -4.85 -7.70
N GLN A 23 0.89 -6.16 -7.46
CA GLN A 23 -0.26 -7.02 -7.14
C GLN A 23 -0.90 -6.64 -5.80
N ILE A 24 -0.09 -6.32 -4.79
CA ILE A 24 -0.57 -5.85 -3.48
C ILE A 24 -1.33 -4.53 -3.64
N THR A 25 -0.74 -3.54 -4.32
CA THR A 25 -1.34 -2.22 -4.48
C THR A 25 -2.60 -2.27 -5.35
N ALA A 26 -2.63 -3.12 -6.38
CA ALA A 26 -3.82 -3.33 -7.20
C ALA A 26 -4.97 -3.98 -6.41
N ALA A 27 -4.66 -4.90 -5.48
CA ALA A 27 -5.66 -5.46 -4.59
C ALA A 27 -6.26 -4.39 -3.67
N ILE A 28 -5.43 -3.50 -3.10
CA ILE A 28 -5.89 -2.38 -2.26
C ILE A 28 -6.78 -1.42 -3.05
N ASP A 29 -6.35 -1.01 -4.25
CA ASP A 29 -7.08 -0.08 -5.12
C ASP A 29 -8.43 -0.65 -5.63
N SER A 30 -8.57 -1.97 -5.66
CA SER A 30 -9.81 -2.65 -6.05
C SER A 30 -10.91 -2.64 -4.98
N VAL A 31 -10.60 -2.23 -3.74
CA VAL A 31 -11.55 -2.24 -2.62
C VAL A 31 -12.42 -0.99 -2.66
N GLU A 32 -13.75 -1.17 -2.79
CA GLU A 32 -14.72 -0.08 -2.77
C GLU A 32 -14.61 0.74 -1.48
N GLY A 33 -14.54 2.07 -1.63
CA GLY A 33 -14.45 3.00 -0.49
C GLY A 33 -13.05 3.15 0.12
N VAL A 34 -12.04 2.49 -0.45
CA VAL A 34 -10.62 2.68 -0.11
C VAL A 34 -9.95 3.54 -1.16
N SER A 35 -8.94 4.31 -0.76
CA SER A 35 -8.09 5.06 -1.68
C SER A 35 -6.64 4.82 -1.31
N LEU A 36 -5.84 4.38 -2.29
CA LEU A 36 -4.41 4.22 -2.13
C LEU A 36 -3.72 5.59 -2.18
N LEU A 37 -3.03 5.99 -1.11
CA LEU A 37 -2.43 7.32 -1.00
C LEU A 37 -0.94 7.37 -1.35
N ASN A 38 -0.17 6.35 -0.95
CA ASN A 38 1.27 6.29 -1.23
C ASN A 38 1.75 4.84 -1.34
N VAL A 39 2.88 4.63 -2.02
CA VAL A 39 3.59 3.35 -2.07
C VAL A 39 5.08 3.66 -2.00
N ASP A 40 5.74 3.27 -0.91
CA ASP A 40 7.15 3.56 -0.66
C ASP A 40 7.96 2.25 -0.48
N PRO A 41 8.51 1.71 -1.58
CA PRO A 41 9.34 0.51 -1.54
C PRO A 41 10.81 0.84 -1.19
N GLY A 42 11.31 0.17 -0.16
CA GLY A 42 12.72 0.17 0.23
C GLY A 42 13.44 -1.11 -0.20
N ALA A 43 14.21 -1.05 -1.29
CA ALA A 43 14.95 -2.21 -1.80
C ALA A 43 16.05 -2.71 -0.85
N SER A 44 16.70 -1.80 -0.11
CA SER A 44 17.73 -2.12 0.87
C SER A 44 17.15 -2.78 2.13
N THR A 45 15.98 -2.33 2.58
CA THR A 45 15.27 -2.86 3.76
C THR A 45 14.34 -4.04 3.44
N ASN A 46 14.15 -4.35 2.15
CA ASN A 46 13.20 -5.34 1.63
C ASN A 46 11.80 -5.17 2.20
N ARG A 47 11.30 -3.93 2.16
CA ARG A 47 10.05 -3.54 2.78
C ARG A 47 9.31 -2.50 1.94
N THR A 48 7.99 -2.58 1.87
CA THR A 48 7.15 -1.53 1.27
C THR A 48 6.16 -1.04 2.31
N VAL A 49 6.10 0.29 2.47
CA VAL A 49 5.03 0.96 3.22
C VAL A 49 3.97 1.40 2.21
N VAL A 50 2.72 1.10 2.49
CA VAL A 50 1.56 1.45 1.64
C VAL A 50 0.57 2.28 2.46
#